data_AF-A0A422M2Y3-F1
#
_entry.id   AF-A0A422M2Y3-F1
#
_cell.length_a   1.000
_cell.length_b   1.000
_cell.length_c   1.000
_cell.angle_alpha   90.00
_cell.angle_beta   90.00
_cell.angle_gamma   90.00
#
_symmetry.space_group_name_H-M   'P 1'
#
loop_
_entity.id
_entity.type
_entity.pdbx_description
1 polymer ?
#
loop_
_entity_poly.entity_id
_entity_poly.type
_entity_poly.pdbx_seq_one_letter_code
_entity_poly.pdbx_strand_id
1 'polypeptide(L)'
;MKTHNSQSSYSSETTGKYIVDDKPIYNVSSEVETQYNYIEKKRTGEVKGYKLYFSQEGVNPFAVKFAKMPSLPPFLSEVKLDNLEAIEIRSNVYFRAEGVRVVK
;
A
#
# COMPACT_ATOMS: atom_id res chain seq x y z
N MET A 1 4.66 0.15 30.26
CA MET A 1 4.82 0.20 28.79
C MET A 1 4.16 1.49 28.31
N LYS A 2 4.93 2.49 27.89
CA LYS A 2 4.38 3.77 27.44
C LYS A 2 3.75 3.54 26.06
N THR A 3 2.44 3.63 25.96
CA THR A 3 1.73 3.61 24.69
C THR A 3 2.09 4.88 23.94
N HIS A 4 3.07 4.82 23.05
CA HIS A 4 3.24 5.86 22.05
C HIS A 4 1.95 5.86 21.22
N ASN A 5 1.13 6.89 21.40
CA ASN A 5 0.17 7.29 20.37
C ASN A 5 1.02 7.74 19.17
N SER A 6 1.51 6.78 18.37
CA SER A 6 1.89 7.11 17.01
C SER A 6 0.66 7.77 16.38
N GLN A 7 0.87 8.89 15.71
CA GLN A 7 -0.21 9.65 15.10
C GLN A 7 -1.09 8.69 14.28
N SER A 8 -2.40 8.67 14.55
CA SER A 8 -3.39 7.83 13.87
C SER A 8 -3.67 8.33 12.44
N SER A 9 -2.64 8.81 11.75
CA SER A 9 -2.72 9.36 10.40
C SER A 9 -1.68 8.71 9.52
N TYR A 10 -2.03 8.59 8.24
CA TYR A 10 -1.05 8.26 7.21
C TYR A 10 0.01 9.36 7.15
N SER A 11 1.27 8.95 7.03
CA SER A 11 2.40 9.87 6.81
C SER A 11 3.53 9.18 6.06
N SER A 12 4.35 9.97 5.38
CA SER A 12 5.62 9.53 4.80
C SER A 12 6.67 9.18 5.85
N GLU A 13 6.63 9.83 7.02
CA GLU A 13 7.54 9.53 8.13
C GLU A 13 7.38 8.09 8.63
N THR A 14 6.13 7.62 8.77
CA THR A 14 5.86 6.21 9.10
C THR A 14 6.36 5.28 8.00
N THR A 15 6.26 5.66 6.72
CA THR A 15 6.76 4.85 5.60
C THR A 15 8.25 4.56 5.74
N GLY A 16 9.06 5.57 6.06
CA GLY A 16 10.52 5.45 6.19
C GLY A 16 11.00 4.53 7.31
N LYS A 17 10.10 4.10 8.22
CA LYS A 17 10.42 3.06 9.22
C LYS A 17 10.40 1.65 8.66
N TYR A 18 9.70 1.43 7.55
CA TYR A 18 9.42 0.11 6.99
C TYR A 18 9.94 -0.08 5.58
N ILE A 19 10.04 1.00 4.81
CA ILE A 19 10.51 1.01 3.43
C ILE A 19 11.83 1.76 3.38
N VAL A 20 12.83 1.17 2.74
CA VAL A 20 14.16 1.76 2.60
C VAL A 20 14.26 2.46 1.25
N ASP A 21 14.54 3.77 1.25
CA ASP A 21 14.48 4.60 0.04
C ASP A 21 15.51 4.22 -1.04
N ASP A 22 16.62 3.58 -0.67
CA ASP A 22 17.69 3.17 -1.58
C ASP A 22 17.50 1.78 -2.20
N LYS A 23 16.41 1.08 -1.85
CA LYS A 23 16.10 -0.26 -2.35
C LYS A 23 14.92 -0.24 -3.33
N PRO A 24 15.02 -0.96 -4.46
CA PRO A 24 13.95 -1.03 -5.45
C PRO A 24 12.70 -1.73 -4.89
N ILE A 25 11.53 -1.26 -5.34
CA ILE A 25 10.23 -1.87 -5.06
C ILE A 25 9.76 -2.57 -6.33
N TYR A 26 9.33 -3.81 -6.23
CA TYR A 26 8.84 -4.61 -7.36
C TYR A 26 7.36 -4.89 -7.22
N ASN A 27 6.65 -4.83 -8.35
CA ASN A 27 5.28 -5.34 -8.42
C ASN A 27 5.27 -6.86 -8.31
N VAL A 28 4.44 -7.40 -7.43
CA VAL A 28 4.21 -8.86 -7.31
C VAL A 28 2.73 -9.21 -7.50
N SER A 29 1.93 -8.29 -8.04
CA SER A 29 0.52 -8.52 -8.34
C SER A 29 0.33 -8.97 -9.78
N SER A 30 -0.58 -9.91 -9.97
CA SER A 30 -1.05 -10.34 -11.30
C SER A 30 -2.34 -9.64 -11.73
N GLU A 31 -3.05 -8.98 -10.80
CA GLU A 31 -4.28 -8.25 -11.05
C GLU A 31 -4.48 -7.11 -10.03
N VAL A 32 -5.32 -6.13 -10.39
CA VAL A 32 -5.75 -5.06 -9.46
C VAL A 32 -6.91 -5.58 -8.61
N GLU A 33 -6.70 -5.78 -7.31
CA GLU A 33 -7.78 -6.18 -6.41
C GLU A 33 -8.74 -5.00 -6.17
N THR A 34 -10.02 -5.16 -6.51
CA THR A 34 -11.06 -4.16 -6.21
C THR A 34 -11.59 -4.36 -4.78
N GLN A 35 -11.53 -3.30 -3.97
CA GLN A 35 -12.07 -3.29 -2.62
C GLN A 35 -13.48 -2.70 -2.63
N TYR A 36 -14.44 -3.43 -2.07
CA TYR A 36 -15.84 -2.99 -1.98
C TYR A 36 -16.19 -2.54 -0.57
N ASN A 37 -17.19 -1.67 -0.45
CA ASN A 37 -17.75 -1.29 0.83
C ASN A 37 -18.62 -2.44 1.38
N TYR A 38 -18.64 -2.60 2.70
CA TYR A 38 -19.42 -3.63 3.40
C TYR A 38 -20.37 -2.96 4.39
N ILE A 39 -21.66 -3.23 4.24
CA ILE A 39 -22.71 -2.78 5.15
C ILE A 39 -23.33 -4.03 5.76
N GLU A 40 -23.42 -4.08 7.10
CA GLU A 40 -23.98 -5.24 7.83
C GLU A 40 -23.36 -6.59 7.41
N LYS A 41 -22.04 -6.61 7.20
CA LYS A 41 -21.25 -7.77 6.74
C LYS A 41 -21.58 -8.25 5.32
N LYS A 42 -22.45 -7.57 4.57
CA LYS A 42 -22.70 -7.85 3.15
C LYS A 42 -21.90 -6.89 2.27
N ARG A 43 -21.27 -7.46 1.23
CA ARG A 43 -20.57 -6.68 0.20
C ARG A 43 -21.59 -5.85 -0.57
N THR A 44 -21.38 -4.56 -0.67
CA THR A 44 -22.15 -3.66 -1.54
C THR A 44 -21.56 -3.61 -2.94
N GLY A 45 -22.25 -2.99 -3.90
CA GLY A 45 -21.71 -2.69 -5.23
C GLY A 45 -20.76 -1.49 -5.25
N GLU A 46 -20.62 -0.77 -4.14
CA GLU A 46 -19.81 0.45 -4.05
C GLU A 46 -18.32 0.10 -3.96
N VAL A 47 -17.53 0.56 -4.93
CA VAL A 47 -16.08 0.44 -4.91
C VAL A 47 -15.50 1.46 -3.95
N LYS A 48 -14.75 0.99 -2.95
CA LYS A 48 -14.11 1.82 -1.92
C LYS A 48 -12.63 2.10 -2.20
N GLY A 49 -12.03 1.35 -3.12
CA GLY A 49 -10.65 1.52 -3.53
C GLY A 49 -10.10 0.28 -4.21
N TYR A 50 -8.79 0.29 -4.42
CA TYR A 50 -8.06 -0.75 -5.13
C TYR A 50 -6.82 -1.12 -4.32
N LYS A 51 -6.28 -2.30 -4.58
CA LYS A 51 -5.12 -2.81 -3.85
C LYS A 51 -4.20 -3.58 -4.79
N LEU A 52 -2.91 -3.33 -4.64
CA LEU A 52 -1.83 -4.10 -5.25
C LEU A 52 -0.83 -4.48 -4.16
N TYR A 53 -0.06 -5.52 -4.41
CA TYR A 53 1.03 -6.02 -3.58
C TYR A 53 2.38 -5.77 -4.24
N PHE A 54 3.32 -5.39 -3.41
CA PHE A 54 4.69 -5.06 -3.78
C PHE A 54 5.67 -5.76 -2.84
N SER A 55 6.91 -5.86 -3.29
CA SER A 55 8.02 -6.43 -2.51
C SER A 55 9.23 -5.51 -2.57
N GLN A 56 9.97 -5.44 -1.46
CA GLN A 56 11.27 -4.79 -1.36
C GLN A 56 12.19 -5.72 -0.56
N GLU A 57 13.45 -5.80 -0.96
CA GLU A 57 14.42 -6.66 -0.28
C GLU A 57 14.57 -6.28 1.21
N GLY A 58 14.34 -7.24 2.10
CA GLY A 58 14.35 -7.04 3.56
C GLY A 58 13.00 -6.66 4.15
N VAL A 59 11.96 -6.50 3.32
CA VAL A 59 10.58 -6.21 3.74
C VAL A 59 9.67 -7.34 3.27
N ASN A 60 8.80 -7.82 4.15
CA ASN A 60 7.78 -8.78 3.73
C ASN A 60 6.88 -8.16 2.65
N PRO A 61 6.39 -8.94 1.67
CA PRO A 61 5.46 -8.44 0.68
C PRO A 61 4.29 -7.71 1.33
N PHE A 62 4.01 -6.50 0.86
CA PHE A 62 3.09 -5.58 1.50
C PHE A 62 2.04 -5.08 0.51
N ALA A 63 0.85 -4.84 1.04
CA ALA A 63 -0.26 -4.33 0.26
C ALA A 63 -0.30 -2.80 0.31
N VAL A 64 -0.51 -2.18 -0.84
CA VAL A 64 -0.70 -0.74 -1.00
C VAL A 64 -2.11 -0.49 -1.52
N LYS A 65 -2.84 0.38 -0.83
CA LYS A 65 -4.19 0.81 -1.23
C LYS A 65 -4.15 2.04 -2.10
N PHE A 66 -5.05 2.10 -3.07
CA PHE A 66 -5.24 3.22 -3.98
C PHE A 66 -6.70 3.67 -3.94
N ALA A 67 -6.93 4.98 -3.93
CA ALA A 67 -8.28 5.54 -3.97
C ALA A 67 -8.90 5.46 -5.38
N LYS A 68 -8.06 5.58 -6.41
CA LYS A 68 -8.43 5.47 -7.84
C LYS A 68 -7.80 4.21 -8.42
N MET A 69 -8.38 3.69 -9.51
CA MET A 69 -7.88 2.47 -10.14
C MET A 69 -6.45 2.72 -10.67
N PRO A 70 -5.41 2.04 -10.13
CA PRO A 70 -4.06 2.17 -10.63
C PRO A 70 -3.89 1.38 -11.93
N SER A 71 -2.90 1.75 -12.75
CA SER A 71 -2.40 0.85 -13.79
C SER A 71 -1.74 -0.37 -13.15
N LEU A 72 -1.97 -1.56 -13.71
CA LEU A 72 -1.24 -2.76 -13.29
C LEU A 72 0.15 -2.78 -13.93
N PRO A 73 1.24 -2.66 -13.14
CA PRO A 73 2.60 -2.82 -13.67
C PRO A 73 2.83 -4.27 -14.10
N PRO A 74 3.77 -4.56 -15.02
CA PRO A 74 4.17 -5.93 -15.30
C PRO A 74 4.63 -6.66 -14.03
N PHE A 75 4.44 -7.98 -13.99
CA PHE A 75 4.92 -8.78 -12.87
C PHE A 75 6.46 -8.68 -12.76
N LEU A 76 6.97 -8.45 -11.55
CA LEU A 76 8.38 -8.20 -11.23
C LEU A 76 9.02 -6.98 -11.89
N SER A 77 8.23 -6.05 -12.45
CA SER A 77 8.79 -4.75 -12.84
C SER A 77 9.12 -3.92 -11.61
N GLU A 78 10.26 -3.22 -11.65
CA GLU A 78 10.57 -2.17 -10.69
C GLU A 78 9.58 -1.01 -10.83
N VAL A 79 9.12 -0.46 -9.70
CA VAL A 79 8.11 0.59 -9.66
C VAL A 79 8.48 1.70 -8.68
N LYS A 80 7.91 2.88 -8.92
CA LYS A 80 7.77 3.96 -7.93
C LYS A 80 6.31 4.11 -7.54
N LEU A 81 6.08 4.25 -6.23
CA LEU A 81 4.78 4.53 -5.63
C LEU A 81 4.69 6.02 -5.34
N ASP A 82 3.73 6.71 -5.96
CA ASP A 82 3.59 8.14 -5.82
C ASP A 82 2.88 8.47 -4.50
N ASN A 83 3.47 9.37 -3.70
CA ASN A 83 2.98 9.78 -2.39
C ASN A 83 2.68 8.58 -1.46
N LEU A 84 3.66 7.67 -1.33
CA LEU A 84 3.56 6.49 -0.47
C LEU A 84 3.55 6.89 1.01
N GLU A 85 2.45 6.57 1.68
CA GLU A 85 2.25 6.84 3.10
C GLU A 85 1.89 5.55 3.86
N ALA A 86 2.28 5.50 5.13
CA ALA A 86 1.96 4.40 6.01
C ALA A 86 1.26 4.88 7.29
N ILE A 87 0.46 3.98 7.88
CA ILE A 87 -0.13 4.15 9.21
C ILE A 87 0.06 2.86 10.01
N GLU A 88 0.35 3.00 11.30
CA GLU A 88 0.41 1.91 12.25
C GLU A 88 -0.90 1.81 13.04
N ILE A 89 -1.58 0.66 12.99
CA ILE A 89 -2.79 0.40 13.77
C ILE A 89 -2.65 -0.97 14.43
N ARG A 90 -2.66 -1.01 15.77
CA ARG A 90 -2.59 -2.27 16.56
C ARG A 90 -1.48 -3.21 16.06
N SER A 91 -0.26 -2.67 15.97
CA SER A 91 0.95 -3.38 15.50
C SER A 91 0.95 -3.84 14.04
N ASN A 92 -0.07 -3.49 13.26
CA ASN A 92 -0.10 -3.70 11.82
C ASN A 92 0.24 -2.41 11.09
N VAL A 93 0.88 -2.54 9.94
CA VAL A 93 1.24 -1.42 9.06
C VAL A 93 0.36 -1.49 7.81
N TYR A 94 -0.20 -0.35 7.44
CA TYR A 94 -1.01 -0.23 6.23
C TYR A 94 -0.45 0.87 5.35
N PHE A 95 -0.29 0.55 4.06
CA PHE A 95 0.24 1.48 3.08
C PHE A 95 -0.86 1.99 2.15
N ARG A 96 -0.73 3.25 1.73
CA ARG A 96 -1.51 3.83 0.64
C ARG A 96 -0.61 4.64 -0.27
N ALA A 97 -0.98 4.72 -1.54
CA ALA A 97 -0.33 5.57 -2.52
C ALA A 97 -1.37 6.21 -3.44
N GLU A 98 -1.00 7.32 -4.07
CA GLU A 98 -1.84 8.00 -5.05
C GLU A 98 -1.71 7.38 -6.44
N GLY A 99 -0.57 6.77 -6.74
CA GLY A 99 -0.26 6.19 -8.04
C GLY A 99 0.91 5.21 -8.00
N VAL A 100 1.10 4.51 -9.12
CA VAL A 100 2.21 3.59 -9.35
C VAL A 100 2.70 3.75 -10.78
N ARG A 101 4.02 3.75 -10.96
CA ARG A 101 4.67 3.88 -12.27
C ARG A 101 5.88 2.96 -12.37
N VAL A 102 6.08 2.36 -13.54
CA VAL A 102 7.22 1.49 -13.83
C VAL A 102 8.49 2.33 -13.96
N VAL A 103 9.59 1.87 -13.35
CA VAL A 103 10.93 2.41 -13.59
C VAL A 103 11.49 1.73 -14.84
N LYS A 104 11.98 2.54 -15.80
CA LYS A 104 12.58 2.06 -17.05
C LYS A 104 14.00 1.56 -16.83
#